data_AF-A0A6C0H8X1-F1
#
_entry.id   AF-A0A6C0H8X1-F1
#
_cell.length_a   1.000
_cell.length_b   1.000
_cell.length_c   1.000
_cell.angle_alpha   90.00
_cell.angle_beta   90.00
_cell.angle_gamma   90.00
#
_symmetry.space_group_name_H-M   'P 1'
#
loop_
_entity.id
_entity.type
_entity.pdbx_description
1 polymer ?
#
loop_
_entity_poly.entity_id
_entity_poly.type
_entity_poly.pdbx_seq_one_letter_code
_entity_poly.pdbx_strand_id
1 'polypeptide(L)'
;MLAYKLYYLLCTHNYDEIEKIIKELDIENILLNNGIILSLDNGITLPLDNSILSNLLLYYIKITNNIMINHIYTNYNLMKRDYLKLIKYYFDNNFDNYLFLVINKINLNNLTNTDLDYLINNKIFKILYYLENLFLTTKIINNNLNHNKLKLIYINDNNKYLLLLQNNMKKHILINLIKFYEKYSTYDYIIDAGNILYSDKGNLTMESINGLIKILNNTVNNLIIIHPKHIKNNLIQKYILQNYKYYITPISYDDDIFILWFFFKSLSKCNIISNDKFKNYNFILKLNTDYNLLLQQIINYSISNYELNNKHTYSNCIQIIDNHIYIPNIENSFSIFNL
;
A
#
# COMPACT_ATOMS: atom_id res chain seq x y z
N MET A 1 -45.30 9.26 -0.80
CA MET A 1 -44.80 10.58 -1.26
C MET A 1 -43.74 11.15 -0.29
N LEU A 2 -43.94 11.00 1.02
CA LEU A 2 -43.04 11.54 2.06
C LEU A 2 -41.61 10.99 2.05
N ALA A 3 -41.36 9.69 1.81
CA ALA A 3 -39.97 9.18 1.80
C ALA A 3 -39.14 9.69 0.59
N TYR A 4 -39.75 9.84 -0.59
CA TYR A 4 -39.10 10.53 -1.72
C TYR A 4 -38.87 12.00 -1.42
N LYS A 5 -39.81 12.65 -0.73
CA LYS A 5 -39.64 14.03 -0.23
C LYS A 5 -38.48 14.11 0.76
N LEU A 6 -38.36 13.17 1.70
CA LEU A 6 -37.26 13.07 2.64
C LEU A 6 -35.93 12.94 1.91
N TYR A 7 -35.81 12.02 0.95
CA TYR A 7 -34.59 11.86 0.15
C TYR A 7 -34.21 13.16 -0.57
N TYR A 8 -35.18 13.81 -1.22
CA TYR A 8 -34.94 15.07 -1.91
C TYR A 8 -34.49 16.19 -0.94
N LEU A 9 -35.15 16.32 0.21
CA LEU A 9 -34.80 17.32 1.22
C LEU A 9 -33.43 17.05 1.85
N LEU A 10 -33.10 15.78 2.10
CA LEU A 10 -31.79 15.34 2.55
C LEU A 10 -30.68 15.73 1.56
N CYS A 11 -30.91 15.52 0.26
CA CYS A 11 -30.00 15.90 -0.82
C CYS A 11 -29.88 17.41 -1.02
N THR A 12 -30.94 18.18 -0.73
CA THR A 12 -30.97 19.65 -0.86
C THR A 12 -30.67 20.38 0.43
N HIS A 13 -30.44 19.64 1.53
CA HIS A 13 -30.06 20.17 2.84
C HIS A 13 -31.09 21.17 3.43
N ASN A 14 -32.39 20.95 3.22
CA ASN A 14 -33.46 21.75 3.83
C ASN A 14 -33.90 21.15 5.18
N TYR A 15 -33.15 21.49 6.23
CA TYR A 15 -33.22 20.84 7.54
C TYR A 15 -34.53 21.02 8.31
N ASP A 16 -35.18 22.18 8.18
CA ASP A 16 -36.43 22.47 8.92
C ASP A 16 -37.60 21.59 8.44
N GLU A 17 -37.60 21.21 7.15
CA GLU A 17 -38.58 20.26 6.62
C GLU A 17 -38.19 18.80 6.89
N ILE A 18 -36.89 18.49 6.98
CA ILE A 18 -36.42 17.13 7.26
C ILE A 18 -36.93 16.66 8.63
N GLU A 19 -36.86 17.48 9.68
CA GLU A 19 -37.26 17.09 11.03
C GLU A 19 -38.74 16.69 11.09
N LYS A 20 -39.62 17.44 10.41
CA LYS A 20 -41.06 17.15 10.34
C LYS A 20 -41.30 15.78 9.72
N ILE A 21 -40.64 15.51 8.59
CA ILE A 21 -40.82 14.24 7.87
C ILE A 21 -40.19 13.07 8.64
N ILE A 22 -39.07 13.26 9.32
CA ILE A 22 -38.46 12.23 10.18
C ILE A 22 -39.44 11.78 11.27
N LYS A 23 -40.15 12.73 11.91
CA LYS A 23 -41.17 12.43 12.93
C LYS A 23 -42.40 11.76 12.33
N GLU A 24 -42.90 12.26 11.20
CA GLU A 24 -44.07 11.69 10.53
C GLU A 24 -43.83 10.25 10.04
N LEU A 25 -42.63 9.95 9.55
CA LEU A 25 -42.25 8.61 9.07
C LEU A 25 -41.69 7.70 10.17
N ASP A 26 -41.62 8.18 11.41
CA ASP A 26 -41.05 7.46 12.55
C ASP A 26 -39.66 6.85 12.27
N ILE A 27 -38.82 7.58 11.54
CA ILE A 27 -37.53 7.09 11.03
C ILE A 27 -36.62 6.61 12.17
N GLU A 28 -36.65 7.32 13.30
CA GLU A 28 -35.84 7.00 14.47
C GLU A 28 -36.18 5.62 15.04
N ASN A 29 -37.46 5.29 15.22
CA ASN A 29 -37.86 3.95 15.66
C ASN A 29 -37.56 2.88 14.61
N ILE A 30 -37.70 3.19 13.32
CA ILE A 30 -37.33 2.25 12.24
C ILE A 30 -35.84 1.92 12.33
N LEU A 31 -34.98 2.94 12.46
CA LEU A 31 -33.55 2.75 12.60
C LEU A 31 -33.22 1.94 13.87
N LEU A 32 -33.78 2.32 15.02
CA LEU A 32 -33.51 1.67 16.31
C LEU A 32 -33.87 0.18 16.33
N ASN A 33 -34.90 -0.21 15.59
CA ASN A 33 -35.32 -1.61 15.44
C ASN A 33 -34.56 -2.36 14.32
N ASN A 34 -33.47 -1.78 13.80
CA ASN A 34 -32.70 -2.29 12.66
C ASN A 34 -33.58 -2.53 11.42
N GLY A 35 -34.63 -1.74 11.27
CA GLY A 35 -35.47 -1.74 10.09
C GLY A 35 -34.67 -1.34 8.86
N ILE A 36 -34.86 -2.09 7.77
CA ILE A 36 -34.17 -1.89 6.49
C ILE A 36 -35.11 -1.33 5.42
N ILE A 37 -36.38 -1.13 5.78
CA ILE A 37 -37.47 -0.77 4.86
C ILE A 37 -38.29 0.36 5.47
N LEU A 38 -38.43 1.44 4.71
CA LEU A 38 -39.43 2.47 4.95
C LEU A 38 -40.72 2.06 4.23
N SER A 39 -41.79 1.76 4.97
CA SER A 39 -43.10 1.54 4.36
C SER A 39 -43.72 2.88 3.97
N LEU A 40 -44.20 2.99 2.74
CA LEU A 40 -44.99 4.12 2.27
C LEU A 40 -46.48 3.80 2.39
N ASP A 41 -47.31 4.85 2.56
CA ASP A 41 -48.78 4.77 2.65
C ASP A 41 -49.46 4.04 1.47
N ASN A 42 -48.73 3.80 0.37
CA ASN A 42 -49.22 3.12 -0.82
C ASN A 42 -48.66 1.69 -0.99
N GLY A 43 -48.08 1.09 0.06
CA GLY A 43 -47.48 -0.25 0.01
C GLY A 43 -46.13 -0.34 -0.72
N ILE A 44 -45.56 0.81 -1.14
CA ILE A 44 -44.23 0.88 -1.73
C ILE A 44 -43.19 0.86 -0.60
N THR A 45 -42.20 -0.01 -0.69
CA THR A 45 -41.11 -0.12 0.26
C THR A 45 -39.87 0.58 -0.29
N LEU A 46 -39.31 1.51 0.47
CA LEU A 46 -38.01 2.11 0.16
C LEU A 46 -36.96 1.42 1.01
N PRO A 47 -36.03 0.65 0.42
CA PRO A 47 -34.92 0.13 1.18
C PRO A 47 -34.10 1.31 1.71
N LEU A 48 -33.70 1.25 2.98
CA LEU A 48 -32.67 2.12 3.54
C LEU A 48 -31.33 1.73 2.90
N ASP A 49 -31.12 2.20 1.69
CA ASP A 49 -29.86 2.03 1.00
C ASP A 49 -28.77 2.91 1.64
N ASN A 50 -27.53 2.65 1.25
CA ASN A 50 -26.39 3.38 1.80
C ASN A 50 -26.45 4.89 1.50
N SER A 51 -27.17 5.34 0.47
CA SER A 51 -27.30 6.77 0.13
C SER A 51 -28.19 7.48 1.15
N ILE A 52 -29.36 6.90 1.45
CA ILE A 52 -30.28 7.42 2.46
C ILE A 52 -29.60 7.42 3.84
N LEU A 53 -28.92 6.32 4.19
CA LEU A 53 -28.17 6.22 5.45
C LEU A 53 -27.06 7.27 5.55
N SER A 54 -26.26 7.48 4.49
CA SER A 54 -25.23 8.55 4.47
C SER A 54 -25.83 9.93 4.73
N ASN A 55 -26.99 10.23 4.15
CA ASN A 55 -27.62 11.53 4.29
C ASN A 55 -28.30 11.72 5.65
N LEU A 56 -28.95 10.68 6.17
CA LEU A 56 -29.48 10.69 7.54
C LEU A 56 -28.36 10.90 8.56
N LEU A 57 -27.23 10.23 8.36
CA LEU A 57 -26.06 10.43 9.20
C LEU A 57 -25.57 11.88 9.18
N LEU A 58 -25.48 12.50 8.00
CA LEU A 58 -25.13 13.92 7.86
C LEU A 58 -26.12 14.83 8.61
N TYR A 59 -27.42 14.53 8.49
CA TYR A 59 -28.46 15.25 9.21
C TYR A 59 -28.24 15.15 10.73
N TYR A 60 -28.09 13.94 11.26
CA TYR A 60 -27.90 13.73 12.70
C TYR A 60 -26.59 14.31 13.23
N ILE A 61 -25.50 14.27 12.45
CA ILE A 61 -24.26 15.00 12.74
C ILE A 61 -24.53 16.49 12.90
N LYS A 62 -25.26 17.10 11.95
CA LYS A 62 -25.54 18.54 11.97
C LYS A 62 -26.35 18.95 13.21
N ILE A 63 -27.34 18.16 13.60
CA ILE A 63 -28.16 18.42 14.79
C ILE A 63 -27.55 17.83 16.07
N THR A 64 -26.33 17.29 16.02
CA THR A 64 -25.60 16.72 17.16
C THR A 64 -26.35 15.59 17.91
N ASN A 65 -27.16 14.78 17.20
CA ASN A 65 -27.89 13.67 17.81
C ASN A 65 -26.99 12.43 17.97
N ASN A 66 -26.21 12.41 19.05
CA ASN A 66 -25.26 11.33 19.35
C ASN A 66 -25.87 9.92 19.39
N ILE A 67 -27.12 9.80 19.85
CA ILE A 67 -27.80 8.49 19.95
C ILE A 67 -27.97 7.89 18.55
N MET A 68 -28.53 8.68 17.62
CA MET A 68 -28.76 8.22 16.25
C MET A 68 -27.46 8.04 15.47
N ILE A 69 -26.48 8.94 15.66
CA ILE A 69 -25.15 8.80 15.05
C ILE A 69 -24.52 7.48 15.46
N ASN A 70 -24.46 7.19 16.77
CA ASN A 70 -23.86 5.97 17.30
C ASN A 70 -24.62 4.72 16.84
N HIS A 71 -25.95 4.78 16.79
CA HIS A 71 -26.77 3.68 16.30
C HIS A 71 -26.50 3.35 14.83
N ILE A 72 -26.54 4.37 13.96
CA ILE A 72 -26.26 4.21 12.53
C ILE A 72 -24.86 3.63 12.32
N TYR A 73 -23.85 4.22 12.97
CA TYR A 73 -22.47 3.77 12.86
C TYR A 73 -22.27 2.33 13.34
N THR A 74 -22.96 1.91 14.39
CA THR A 74 -22.77 0.59 15.01
C THR A 74 -23.42 -0.50 14.17
N ASN A 75 -24.65 -0.27 13.71
CA ASN A 75 -25.52 -1.31 13.16
C ASN A 75 -25.54 -1.39 11.63
N TYR A 76 -25.04 -0.37 10.93
CA TYR A 76 -25.09 -0.32 9.46
C TYR A 76 -23.69 -0.29 8.83
N ASN A 77 -23.58 -0.86 7.62
CA ASN A 77 -22.36 -0.83 6.81
C ASN A 77 -22.32 0.47 6.01
N LEU A 78 -21.48 1.41 6.45
CA LEU A 78 -21.37 2.72 5.83
C LEU A 78 -20.28 2.76 4.75
N MET A 79 -20.30 3.80 3.92
CA MET A 79 -19.24 4.02 2.94
C MET A 79 -18.03 4.72 3.60
N LYS A 80 -16.82 4.56 3.03
CA LYS A 80 -15.58 5.21 3.53
C LYS A 80 -15.76 6.71 3.82
N ARG A 81 -16.46 7.44 2.95
CA ARG A 81 -16.74 8.88 3.11
C ARG A 81 -17.53 9.21 4.39
N ASP A 82 -18.40 8.30 4.82
CA ASP A 82 -19.27 8.50 5.99
C ASP A 82 -18.46 8.31 7.26
N TYR A 83 -17.57 7.32 7.28
CA TYR A 83 -16.61 7.14 8.37
C TYR A 83 -15.65 8.33 8.51
N LEU A 84 -15.20 8.95 7.40
CA LEU A 84 -14.38 10.18 7.46
C LEU A 84 -15.15 11.36 8.07
N LYS A 85 -16.44 11.49 7.78
CA LYS A 85 -17.30 12.52 8.39
C LYS A 85 -17.51 12.27 9.89
N LEU A 86 -17.72 11.01 10.28
CA LEU A 86 -17.81 10.59 11.68
C LEU A 86 -16.52 10.89 12.43
N ILE A 87 -15.37 10.56 11.84
CA ILE A 87 -14.05 10.90 12.36
C ILE A 87 -13.96 12.38 12.68
N LYS A 88 -14.32 13.25 11.73
CA LYS A 88 -14.30 14.70 11.92
C LYS A 88 -15.23 15.11 13.06
N TYR A 89 -16.46 14.60 13.04
CA TYR A 89 -17.46 14.90 14.08
C TYR A 89 -16.96 14.54 15.48
N TYR A 90 -16.46 13.32 15.70
CA TYR A 90 -15.97 12.90 17.00
C TYR A 90 -14.69 13.64 17.40
N PHE A 91 -13.83 13.99 16.44
CA PHE A 91 -12.64 14.79 16.69
C PHE A 91 -13.00 16.20 17.17
N ASP A 92 -13.87 16.91 16.45
CA ASP A 92 -14.30 18.27 16.77
C ASP A 92 -15.00 18.35 18.15
N ASN A 93 -15.62 17.25 18.61
CA ASN A 93 -16.31 17.16 19.89
C ASN A 93 -15.47 16.48 21.01
N ASN A 94 -14.18 16.22 20.79
CA ASN A 94 -13.26 15.57 21.75
C ASN A 94 -13.72 14.18 22.25
N PHE A 95 -14.36 13.40 21.39
CA PHE A 95 -14.83 12.05 21.69
C PHE A 95 -13.79 10.97 21.33
N ASP A 96 -12.66 10.99 22.02
CA ASP A 96 -11.50 10.13 21.75
C ASP A 96 -11.81 8.63 21.68
N ASN A 97 -12.66 8.12 22.58
CA ASN A 97 -13.05 6.71 22.61
C ASN A 97 -13.81 6.29 21.34
N TYR A 98 -14.65 7.15 20.80
CA TYR A 98 -15.42 6.89 19.58
C TYR A 98 -14.55 7.02 18.34
N LEU A 99 -13.58 7.93 18.36
CA LEU A 99 -12.61 8.08 17.29
C LEU A 99 -11.85 6.77 17.02
N PHE A 100 -11.37 6.11 18.08
CA PHE A 100 -10.68 4.83 17.97
C PHE A 100 -11.57 3.72 17.37
N LEU A 101 -12.84 3.65 17.82
CA LEU A 101 -13.80 2.68 17.30
C LEU A 101 -14.05 2.88 15.80
N VAL A 102 -14.23 4.12 15.36
CA VAL A 102 -14.46 4.43 13.93
C VAL A 102 -13.25 4.07 13.09
N ILE A 103 -12.03 4.38 13.56
CA ILE A 103 -10.79 4.04 12.85
C ILE A 103 -10.68 2.53 12.62
N ASN A 104 -11.03 1.71 13.61
CA ASN A 104 -10.99 0.24 13.48
C ASN A 104 -11.97 -0.33 12.45
N LYS A 105 -13.04 0.40 12.11
CA LYS A 105 -13.95 0.01 11.02
C LYS A 105 -13.45 0.41 9.63
N ILE A 106 -12.53 1.36 9.53
CA ILE A 106 -11.94 1.75 8.24
C ILE A 106 -10.72 0.87 7.98
N ASN A 107 -10.71 0.19 6.84
CA ASN A 107 -9.46 -0.38 6.34
C ASN A 107 -8.52 0.75 5.89
N LEU A 108 -7.59 1.16 6.76
CA LEU A 108 -6.67 2.27 6.52
C LEU A 108 -5.81 2.10 5.26
N ASN A 109 -5.53 0.85 4.85
CA ASN A 109 -4.81 0.56 3.61
C ASN A 109 -5.58 0.96 2.34
N ASN A 110 -6.89 1.22 2.45
CA ASN A 110 -7.75 1.66 1.35
C ASN A 110 -7.94 3.18 1.30
N LEU A 111 -7.27 3.94 2.18
CA LEU A 111 -7.26 5.39 2.11
C LEU A 111 -6.54 5.85 0.83
N THR A 112 -7.03 6.93 0.24
CA THR A 112 -6.45 7.57 -0.93
C THR A 112 -5.80 8.91 -0.54
N ASN A 113 -4.98 9.47 -1.43
CA ASN A 113 -4.39 10.80 -1.23
C ASN A 113 -5.43 11.89 -0.93
N THR A 114 -6.61 11.80 -1.55
CA THR A 114 -7.73 12.72 -1.29
C THR A 114 -8.28 12.61 0.13
N ASP A 115 -8.28 11.40 0.71
CA ASP A 115 -8.72 11.19 2.09
C ASP A 115 -7.68 11.76 3.06
N LEU A 116 -6.39 11.57 2.76
CA LEU A 116 -5.29 12.16 3.52
C LEU A 116 -5.37 13.70 3.51
N ASP A 117 -5.54 14.31 2.34
CA ASP A 117 -5.71 15.76 2.21
C ASP A 117 -6.93 16.25 3.01
N TYR A 118 -8.03 15.49 3.03
CA TYR A 118 -9.20 15.80 3.86
C TYR A 118 -8.84 15.83 5.35
N LEU A 119 -8.13 14.82 5.87
CA LEU A 119 -7.72 14.76 7.27
C LEU A 119 -6.82 15.94 7.65
N ILE A 120 -5.84 16.27 6.81
CA ILE A 120 -4.90 17.37 7.06
C ILE A 120 -5.63 18.72 7.02
N ASN A 121 -6.47 18.97 6.01
CA ASN A 121 -7.22 20.23 5.89
C ASN A 121 -8.18 20.48 7.05
N ASN A 122 -8.71 19.41 7.65
CA ASN A 122 -9.55 19.50 8.85
C ASN A 122 -8.74 19.41 10.16
N LYS A 123 -7.40 19.47 10.11
CA LYS A 123 -6.49 19.43 11.27
C LYS A 123 -6.66 18.20 12.17
N ILE A 124 -7.03 17.05 11.59
CA ILE A 124 -7.28 15.80 12.29
C ILE A 124 -5.96 15.01 12.45
N PHE A 125 -4.95 15.64 13.07
CA PHE A 125 -3.57 15.12 13.08
C PHE A 125 -3.39 13.85 13.92
N LYS A 126 -4.20 13.67 14.97
CA LYS A 126 -4.17 12.47 15.82
C LYS A 126 -4.36 11.17 15.04
N ILE A 127 -5.11 11.21 13.93
CA ILE A 127 -5.39 10.03 13.10
C ILE A 127 -4.21 9.69 12.20
N LEU A 128 -3.43 10.69 11.81
CA LEU A 128 -2.25 10.49 10.98
C LEU A 128 -1.23 9.55 11.66
N TYR A 129 -1.30 9.41 12.99
CA TYR A 129 -0.53 8.42 13.73
C TYR A 129 -0.76 6.98 13.22
N TYR A 130 -2.01 6.64 12.92
CA TYR A 130 -2.37 5.31 12.43
C TYR A 130 -2.04 5.10 10.95
N LEU A 131 -1.58 6.14 10.26
CA LEU A 131 -1.20 6.09 8.84
C LEU A 131 0.31 5.94 8.64
N GLU A 132 1.08 5.74 9.73
CA GLU A 132 2.52 5.52 9.65
C GLU A 132 2.86 4.40 8.66
N ASN A 133 3.90 4.63 7.86
CA ASN A 133 4.40 3.75 6.80
C ASN A 133 3.49 3.64 5.56
N LEU A 134 2.30 4.27 5.53
CA LEU A 134 1.48 4.28 4.32
C LEU A 134 2.08 5.18 3.23
N PHE A 135 2.07 4.66 2.01
CA PHE A 135 2.61 5.32 0.82
C PHE A 135 1.57 6.25 0.18
N LEU A 136 1.19 7.28 0.94
CA LEU A 136 0.27 8.32 0.50
C LEU A 136 1.03 9.63 0.33
N THR A 137 0.58 10.45 -0.63
CA THR A 137 1.12 11.78 -0.87
C THR A 137 0.05 12.84 -0.64
N THR A 138 0.47 14.00 -0.12
CA THR A 138 -0.41 15.17 0.05
C THR A 138 -0.12 16.25 -0.99
N LYS A 139 -1.15 17.05 -1.32
CA LYS A 139 -0.99 18.27 -2.12
C LYS A 139 -0.51 19.47 -1.30
N ILE A 140 -0.57 19.36 0.03
CA ILE A 140 -0.21 20.45 0.95
C ILE A 140 1.31 20.52 0.99
N ILE A 141 1.86 21.70 0.70
CA ILE A 141 3.30 21.94 0.68
C ILE A 141 3.61 22.91 1.82
N ASN A 142 4.32 22.43 2.84
CA ASN A 142 4.88 23.27 3.89
C ASN A 142 6.36 22.89 4.07
N ASN A 143 7.22 23.66 3.41
CA ASN A 143 8.62 23.28 3.23
C ASN A 143 9.40 23.34 4.55
N ASN A 144 9.83 22.17 5.02
CA ASN A 144 11.06 22.05 5.78
C ASN A 144 11.77 20.76 5.35
N LEU A 145 12.71 20.91 4.42
CA LEU A 145 13.49 19.80 3.85
C LEU A 145 14.55 19.37 4.85
N ASN A 146 14.26 18.38 5.70
CA ASN A 146 15.32 17.68 6.42
C ASN A 146 15.23 16.18 6.21
N HIS A 147 15.67 15.74 5.03
CA HIS A 147 15.75 14.33 4.66
C HIS A 147 16.65 13.51 5.60
N ASN A 148 17.58 14.14 6.32
CA ASN A 148 18.52 13.44 7.21
C ASN A 148 17.83 12.81 8.43
N LYS A 149 16.62 13.26 8.77
CA LYS A 149 15.84 12.66 9.86
C LYS A 149 15.05 11.42 9.42
N LEU A 150 14.72 11.33 8.13
CA LEU A 150 13.85 10.28 7.61
C LEU A 150 14.55 8.93 7.64
N LYS A 151 13.76 7.88 7.86
CA LYS A 151 14.24 6.50 7.96
C LYS A 151 13.89 5.73 6.70
N LEU A 152 14.73 4.76 6.37
CA LEU A 152 14.42 3.73 5.39
C LEU A 152 13.69 2.57 6.10
N ILE A 153 12.47 2.32 5.67
CA ILE A 153 11.60 1.25 6.19
C ILE A 153 11.81 0.00 5.34
N TYR A 154 11.70 -1.16 5.99
CA TYR A 154 11.90 -2.46 5.38
C TYR A 154 10.66 -3.33 5.60
N ILE A 155 10.49 -4.34 4.75
CA ILE A 155 9.46 -5.35 4.93
C ILE A 155 9.83 -6.18 6.16
N ASN A 156 8.90 -6.28 7.12
CA ASN A 156 9.14 -6.94 8.41
C ASN A 156 8.58 -8.38 8.47
N ASP A 157 7.54 -8.72 7.70
CA ASP A 157 6.94 -10.06 7.66
C ASP A 157 7.28 -10.82 6.38
N ASN A 158 8.54 -11.25 6.28
CA ASN A 158 9.03 -12.01 5.12
C ASN A 158 8.47 -13.43 5.06
N ASN A 159 8.05 -14.01 6.19
CA ASN A 159 7.66 -15.42 6.29
C ASN A 159 6.39 -15.72 5.49
N LYS A 160 5.40 -14.81 5.52
CA LYS A 160 4.18 -14.94 4.72
C LYS A 160 4.49 -15.01 3.22
N TYR A 161 5.40 -14.16 2.74
CA TYR A 161 5.79 -14.12 1.33
C TYR A 161 6.59 -15.35 0.91
N LEU A 162 7.50 -15.81 1.78
CA LEU A 162 8.23 -17.05 1.57
C LEU A 162 7.30 -18.25 1.43
N LEU A 163 6.31 -18.39 2.31
CA LEU A 163 5.36 -19.50 2.26
C LEU A 163 4.58 -19.49 0.94
N LEU A 164 4.10 -18.32 0.49
CA LEU A 164 3.38 -18.18 -0.78
C LEU A 164 4.25 -18.58 -1.98
N LEU A 165 5.51 -18.14 -2.02
CA LEU A 165 6.44 -18.51 -3.09
C LEU A 165 6.75 -20.01 -3.09
N GLN A 166 7.00 -20.58 -1.91
CA GLN A 166 7.35 -21.99 -1.73
C GLN A 166 6.20 -22.94 -2.12
N ASN A 167 4.95 -22.56 -1.85
CA ASN A 167 3.77 -23.34 -2.22
C ASN A 167 3.61 -23.51 -3.74
N ASN A 168 4.20 -22.61 -4.54
CA ASN A 168 4.20 -22.70 -6.00
C ASN A 168 5.39 -23.51 -6.56
N MET A 169 6.28 -24.02 -5.71
CA MET A 169 7.46 -24.79 -6.13
C MET A 169 7.28 -26.29 -5.89
N LYS A 170 7.82 -27.12 -6.79
CA LYS A 170 7.94 -28.57 -6.54
C LYS A 170 8.91 -28.82 -5.37
N LYS A 171 8.59 -29.82 -4.53
CA LYS A 171 9.37 -30.16 -3.33
C LYS A 171 10.88 -30.33 -3.58
N HIS A 172 11.28 -31.03 -4.64
CA HIS A 172 12.70 -31.24 -4.94
C HIS A 172 13.43 -29.95 -5.34
N ILE A 173 12.74 -29.01 -6.00
CA ILE A 173 13.28 -27.69 -6.34
C ILE A 173 13.51 -26.90 -5.05
N LEU A 174 12.51 -26.90 -4.16
CA LEU A 174 12.61 -26.23 -2.87
C LEU A 174 13.77 -26.79 -2.03
N ILE A 175 13.95 -28.11 -1.98
CA ILE A 175 15.08 -28.74 -1.29
C ILE A 175 16.41 -28.25 -1.87
N ASN A 176 16.55 -28.19 -3.20
CA ASN A 176 17.78 -27.73 -3.84
C ASN A 176 18.03 -26.23 -3.58
N LEU A 177 16.98 -25.42 -3.61
CA LEU A 177 17.04 -23.98 -3.31
C LEU A 177 17.48 -23.72 -1.86
N ILE A 178 16.92 -24.45 -0.90
CA ILE A 178 17.30 -24.36 0.52
C ILE A 178 18.76 -24.78 0.72
N LYS A 179 19.17 -25.93 0.17
CA LYS A 179 20.57 -26.40 0.26
C LYS A 179 21.55 -25.40 -0.33
N PHE A 180 21.19 -24.76 -1.45
CA PHE A 180 21.99 -23.69 -2.02
C PHE A 180 22.08 -22.53 -1.04
N TYR A 181 20.95 -22.04 -0.53
CA TYR A 181 20.91 -20.93 0.42
C TYR A 181 21.74 -21.20 1.69
N GLU A 182 21.66 -22.40 2.27
CA GLU A 182 22.44 -22.78 3.46
C GLU A 182 23.95 -22.68 3.23
N LYS A 183 24.43 -23.02 2.02
CA LYS A 183 25.84 -22.89 1.64
C LYS A 183 26.26 -21.45 1.36
N TYR A 184 25.30 -20.60 1.00
CA TYR A 184 25.52 -19.33 0.31
C TYR A 184 24.62 -18.22 0.86
N SER A 185 24.40 -18.20 2.18
CA SER A 185 23.35 -17.39 2.82
C SER A 185 23.63 -15.89 2.88
N THR A 186 24.86 -15.46 2.63
CA THR A 186 25.27 -14.06 2.70
C THR A 186 25.37 -13.44 1.31
N TYR A 187 24.66 -12.34 1.10
CA TYR A 187 24.74 -11.47 -0.08
C TYR A 187 24.15 -10.10 0.25
N ASP A 188 24.68 -9.07 -0.40
CA ASP A 188 24.20 -7.68 -0.25
C ASP A 188 23.34 -7.26 -1.45
N TYR A 189 23.57 -7.88 -2.60
CA TYR A 189 22.86 -7.62 -3.85
C TYR A 189 22.43 -8.92 -4.52
N ILE A 190 21.16 -8.98 -4.92
CA ILE A 190 20.63 -9.99 -5.82
C ILE A 190 20.60 -9.38 -7.22
N ILE A 191 21.26 -10.03 -8.18
CA ILE A 191 21.38 -9.53 -9.55
C ILE A 191 20.44 -10.32 -10.45
N ASP A 192 19.48 -9.62 -11.05
CA ASP A 192 18.63 -10.16 -12.11
C ASP A 192 19.41 -10.16 -13.43
N ALA A 193 20.10 -11.27 -13.70
CA ALA A 193 20.97 -11.36 -14.87
C ALA A 193 20.16 -11.36 -16.18
N GLY A 194 18.96 -11.95 -16.17
CA GLY A 194 18.09 -12.00 -17.34
C GLY A 194 17.72 -10.60 -17.79
N ASN A 195 17.27 -9.75 -16.86
CA ASN A 195 16.92 -8.36 -17.13
C ASN A 195 18.10 -7.54 -17.69
N ILE A 196 19.30 -7.70 -17.13
CA ILE A 196 20.50 -6.95 -17.57
C ILE A 196 20.98 -7.43 -18.95
N LEU A 197 21.11 -8.75 -19.13
CA LEU A 197 21.65 -9.34 -20.36
C LEU A 197 20.78 -9.05 -21.59
N TYR A 198 19.49 -8.82 -21.40
CA TYR A 198 18.51 -8.60 -22.47
C TYR A 198 17.91 -7.19 -22.45
N SER A 199 18.58 -6.26 -21.75
CA SER A 199 18.16 -4.86 -21.62
C SER A 199 18.09 -4.10 -22.97
N ASP A 200 18.90 -4.49 -23.97
CA ASP A 200 18.85 -3.92 -25.31
C ASP A 200 17.80 -4.63 -26.18
N LYS A 201 16.54 -4.18 -26.08
CA LYS A 201 15.41 -4.62 -26.92
C LYS A 201 15.23 -6.15 -26.95
N GLY A 202 15.61 -6.85 -25.88
CA GLY A 202 15.51 -8.30 -25.81
C GLY A 202 16.60 -9.07 -26.55
N ASN A 203 17.72 -8.42 -26.92
CA ASN A 203 18.86 -9.06 -27.54
C ASN A 203 20.02 -9.23 -26.55
N LEU A 204 20.72 -10.36 -26.66
CA LEU A 204 21.98 -10.59 -25.97
C LEU A 204 23.12 -9.99 -26.81
N THR A 205 23.81 -8.98 -26.28
CA THR A 205 24.91 -8.29 -26.97
C THR A 205 26.19 -8.36 -26.13
N MET A 206 27.35 -8.10 -26.74
CA MET A 206 28.60 -8.00 -25.98
C MET A 206 28.56 -6.81 -25.00
N GLU A 207 27.85 -5.74 -25.37
CA GLU A 207 27.62 -4.59 -24.52
C GLU A 207 26.82 -4.97 -23.27
N SER A 208 25.75 -5.76 -23.39
CA SER A 208 24.97 -6.19 -22.22
C SER A 208 25.73 -7.15 -21.31
N ILE A 209 26.61 -7.99 -21.87
CA ILE A 209 27.54 -8.82 -21.08
C ILE A 209 28.54 -7.94 -20.31
N ASN A 210 29.16 -6.98 -20.99
CA ASN A 210 30.08 -6.03 -20.36
C ASN A 210 29.37 -5.16 -19.31
N GLY A 211 28.11 -4.80 -19.55
CA GLY A 211 27.25 -4.10 -18.60
C GLY A 211 27.01 -4.90 -17.33
N LEU A 212 26.68 -6.20 -17.45
CA LEU A 212 26.56 -7.09 -16.29
C LEU A 212 27.89 -7.21 -15.53
N ILE A 213 29.01 -7.37 -16.22
CA ILE A 213 30.34 -7.40 -15.58
C ILE A 213 30.63 -6.08 -14.84
N LYS A 214 30.30 -4.93 -15.44
CA LYS A 214 30.46 -3.62 -14.82
C LYS A 214 29.64 -3.52 -13.53
N ILE A 215 28.37 -3.93 -13.56
CA ILE A 215 27.52 -3.97 -12.36
C ILE A 215 28.14 -4.87 -11.29
N LEU A 216 28.55 -6.08 -11.65
CA LEU A 216 29.15 -7.05 -10.73
C LEU A 216 30.46 -6.56 -10.09
N ASN A 217 31.24 -5.74 -10.80
CA ASN A 217 32.47 -5.14 -10.27
C ASN A 217 32.19 -3.94 -9.36
N ASN A 218 31.08 -3.24 -9.56
CA ASN A 218 30.69 -2.08 -8.76
C ASN A 218 29.95 -2.45 -7.47
N THR A 219 29.56 -3.71 -7.31
CA THR A 219 28.86 -4.21 -6.13
C THR A 219 29.62 -5.34 -5.48
N VAL A 220 29.57 -5.40 -4.14
CA VAL A 220 30.23 -6.44 -3.35
C VAL A 220 29.24 -7.53 -2.96
N ASN A 221 29.72 -8.77 -2.81
CA ASN A 221 28.93 -9.88 -2.27
C ASN A 221 27.60 -10.12 -3.02
N ASN A 222 27.71 -10.29 -4.34
CA ASN A 222 26.58 -10.43 -5.25
C ASN A 222 26.10 -11.89 -5.33
N LEU A 223 24.78 -12.08 -5.44
CA LEU A 223 24.16 -13.33 -5.85
C LEU A 223 23.47 -13.13 -7.20
N ILE A 224 23.99 -13.79 -8.23
CA ILE A 224 23.40 -13.75 -9.58
C ILE A 224 22.27 -14.77 -9.67
N ILE A 225 21.08 -14.34 -10.07
CA ILE A 225 20.00 -15.26 -10.47
C ILE A 225 19.94 -15.27 -11.99
N ILE A 226 20.03 -16.47 -12.58
CA ILE A 226 20.10 -16.61 -14.03
C ILE A 226 19.35 -17.85 -14.53
N HIS A 227 18.50 -17.68 -15.53
CA HIS A 227 17.79 -18.79 -16.16
C HIS A 227 18.70 -19.61 -17.11
N PRO A 228 18.57 -20.96 -17.19
CA PRO A 228 19.38 -21.84 -18.03
C PRO A 228 19.47 -21.42 -19.50
N LYS A 229 18.39 -20.84 -20.03
CA LYS A 229 18.32 -20.36 -21.42
C LYS A 229 19.40 -19.32 -21.75
N HIS A 230 19.89 -18.57 -20.75
CA HIS A 230 20.89 -17.53 -20.90
C HIS A 230 22.32 -18.06 -20.82
N ILE A 231 22.53 -19.27 -20.29
CA ILE A 231 23.86 -19.82 -19.98
C ILE A 231 24.50 -20.55 -21.17
N LYS A 232 23.76 -20.72 -22.28
CA LYS A 232 24.26 -21.38 -23.50
C LYS A 232 25.40 -20.61 -24.19
N ASN A 233 25.64 -19.35 -23.82
CA ASN A 233 26.72 -18.54 -24.37
C ASN A 233 28.03 -18.79 -23.61
N ASN A 234 29.10 -19.18 -24.32
CA ASN A 234 30.42 -19.46 -23.75
C ASN A 234 31.02 -18.24 -23.02
N LEU A 235 30.69 -17.02 -23.44
CA LEU A 235 31.17 -15.79 -22.80
C LEU A 235 30.58 -15.63 -21.40
N ILE A 236 29.29 -15.95 -21.22
CA ILE A 236 28.63 -15.89 -19.91
C ILE A 236 29.25 -16.92 -18.96
N GLN A 237 29.52 -18.14 -19.45
CA GLN A 237 30.18 -19.15 -18.64
C GLN A 237 31.59 -18.71 -18.21
N LYS A 238 32.40 -18.24 -19.16
CA LYS A 238 33.80 -17.87 -18.93
C LYS A 238 33.95 -16.63 -18.04
N TYR A 239 33.18 -15.58 -18.30
CA TYR A 239 33.38 -14.28 -17.63
C TYR A 239 32.52 -14.10 -16.39
N ILE A 240 31.35 -14.72 -16.32
CA ILE A 240 30.40 -14.51 -15.21
C ILE A 240 30.38 -15.73 -14.28
N LEU A 241 29.99 -16.90 -14.78
CA LEU A 241 29.71 -18.04 -13.90
C LEU A 241 30.96 -18.61 -13.23
N GLN A 242 32.14 -18.53 -13.86
CA GLN A 242 33.40 -18.98 -13.25
C GLN A 242 33.91 -18.06 -12.12
N ASN A 243 33.47 -16.80 -12.10
CA ASN A 243 34.08 -15.77 -11.23
C ASN A 243 33.15 -15.26 -10.13
N TYR A 244 31.84 -15.43 -10.29
CA TYR A 244 30.85 -14.89 -9.37
C TYR A 244 29.92 -15.99 -8.85
N LYS A 245 29.31 -15.73 -7.70
CA LYS A 245 28.32 -16.59 -7.08
C LYS A 245 26.99 -16.48 -7.84
N TYR A 246 26.43 -17.61 -8.24
CA TYR A 246 25.19 -17.65 -9.01
C TYR A 246 24.27 -18.80 -8.61
N TYR A 247 22.97 -18.61 -8.82
CA TYR A 247 21.95 -19.64 -8.77
C TYR A 247 21.31 -19.78 -10.16
N ILE A 248 21.31 -21.00 -10.69
CA ILE A 248 20.63 -21.33 -11.95
C ILE A 248 19.19 -21.74 -11.62
N THR A 249 18.22 -21.02 -12.17
CA THR A 249 16.80 -21.36 -11.96
C THR A 249 16.39 -22.60 -12.75
N PRO A 250 15.33 -23.33 -12.36
CA PRO A 250 14.81 -24.45 -13.14
C PRO A 250 14.14 -24.00 -14.45
N ILE A 251 14.31 -24.75 -15.54
CA ILE A 251 13.86 -24.41 -16.91
C ILE A 251 12.36 -24.07 -17.02
N SER A 252 11.54 -24.68 -16.18
CA SER A 252 10.07 -24.57 -16.23
C SER A 252 9.51 -23.48 -15.31
N TYR A 253 10.37 -22.64 -14.73
CA TYR A 253 9.96 -21.64 -13.75
C TYR A 253 10.44 -20.26 -14.17
N ASP A 254 9.64 -19.27 -13.79
CA ASP A 254 10.01 -17.87 -13.85
C ASP A 254 11.13 -17.58 -12.84
N ASP A 255 12.19 -16.90 -13.29
CA ASP A 255 13.32 -16.51 -12.47
C ASP A 255 12.97 -15.45 -11.42
N ASP A 256 11.94 -14.63 -11.66
CA ASP A 256 11.42 -13.65 -10.71
C ASP A 256 11.04 -14.29 -9.37
N ILE A 257 10.46 -15.49 -9.39
CA ILE A 257 10.08 -16.23 -8.18
C ILE A 257 11.30 -16.48 -7.30
N PHE A 258 12.45 -16.82 -7.90
CA PHE A 258 13.66 -17.11 -7.16
C PHE A 258 14.35 -15.83 -6.68
N ILE A 259 14.33 -14.76 -7.48
CA ILE A 259 14.81 -13.43 -7.06
C ILE A 259 14.05 -13.00 -5.79
N LEU A 260 12.72 -13.03 -5.84
CA LEU A 260 11.87 -12.68 -4.70
C LEU A 260 12.09 -13.63 -3.52
N TRP A 261 12.24 -14.94 -3.78
CA TRP A 261 12.49 -15.91 -2.70
C TRP A 261 13.80 -15.62 -1.98
N PHE A 262 14.89 -15.37 -2.70
CA PHE A 262 16.17 -14.99 -2.07
C PHE A 262 16.01 -13.68 -1.30
N PHE A 263 15.38 -12.67 -1.90
CA PHE A 263 15.15 -11.38 -1.25
C PHE A 263 14.43 -11.53 0.11
N PHE A 264 13.30 -12.26 0.16
CA PHE A 264 12.57 -12.47 1.40
C PHE A 264 13.30 -13.42 2.37
N LYS A 265 14.09 -14.36 1.86
CA LYS A 265 14.82 -15.34 2.70
C LYS A 265 16.05 -14.73 3.36
N SER A 266 16.64 -13.72 2.74
CA SER A 266 17.87 -13.08 3.18
C SER A 266 17.81 -12.66 4.65
N LEU A 267 18.82 -13.06 5.42
CA LEU A 267 18.98 -12.64 6.82
C LEU A 267 19.50 -11.19 6.92
N SER A 268 20.21 -10.72 5.89
CA SER A 268 20.65 -9.33 5.73
C SER A 268 19.66 -8.53 4.89
N LYS A 269 19.63 -7.21 5.13
CA LYS A 269 18.93 -6.26 4.27
C LYS A 269 19.67 -6.18 2.92
N CYS A 270 19.20 -6.93 1.94
CA CYS A 270 19.76 -6.95 0.58
C CYS A 270 18.96 -6.08 -0.38
N ASN A 271 19.58 -5.67 -1.49
CA ASN A 271 18.89 -4.99 -2.60
C ASN A 271 18.81 -5.90 -3.82
N ILE A 272 17.84 -5.64 -4.69
CA ILE A 272 17.73 -6.30 -5.99
C ILE A 272 18.23 -5.32 -7.05
N ILE A 273 19.11 -5.73 -7.95
CA ILE A 273 19.48 -4.96 -9.13
C ILE A 273 18.71 -5.49 -10.32
N SER A 274 17.71 -4.72 -10.75
CA SER A 274 16.87 -5.00 -11.92
C SER A 274 16.21 -3.70 -12.39
N ASN A 275 15.86 -3.64 -13.67
CA ASN A 275 14.91 -2.66 -14.19
C ASN A 275 13.47 -3.19 -14.21
N ASP A 276 13.25 -4.46 -13.87
CA ASP A 276 11.92 -4.99 -13.63
C ASP A 276 11.38 -4.50 -12.28
N LYS A 277 10.06 -4.25 -12.24
CA LYS A 277 9.30 -3.85 -11.05
C LYS A 277 8.46 -5.00 -10.48
N PHE A 278 8.58 -6.21 -11.03
CA PHE A 278 7.87 -7.42 -10.60
C PHE A 278 6.35 -7.24 -10.51
N LYS A 279 5.75 -6.43 -11.41
CA LYS A 279 4.33 -6.07 -11.36
C LYS A 279 3.40 -7.29 -11.41
N ASN A 280 3.83 -8.35 -12.09
CA ASN A 280 3.08 -9.60 -12.20
C ASN A 280 2.95 -10.32 -10.85
N TYR A 281 3.76 -9.95 -9.86
CA TYR A 281 3.76 -10.51 -8.51
C TYR A 281 3.05 -9.61 -7.49
N ASN A 282 2.35 -8.57 -7.93
CA ASN A 282 1.51 -7.73 -7.05
C ASN A 282 0.48 -8.55 -6.26
N PHE A 283 0.01 -9.69 -6.79
CA PHE A 283 -0.91 -10.57 -6.08
C PHE A 283 -0.29 -11.24 -4.84
N ILE A 284 1.04 -11.39 -4.82
CA ILE A 284 1.78 -11.90 -3.67
C ILE A 284 1.84 -10.81 -2.60
N LEU A 285 2.14 -9.57 -3.01
CA LEU A 285 2.25 -8.38 -2.17
C LEU A 285 0.89 -7.65 -2.09
N LYS A 286 -0.13 -8.33 -1.55
CA LYS A 286 -1.55 -7.88 -1.47
C LYS A 286 -1.78 -6.53 -0.77
N LEU A 287 -0.75 -5.87 -0.25
CA LEU A 287 -0.80 -4.57 0.40
C LEU A 287 0.06 -3.59 -0.39
N ASN A 288 -0.53 -2.46 -0.80
CA ASN A 288 0.19 -1.37 -1.50
C ASN A 288 1.48 -0.99 -0.77
N THR A 289 1.48 -1.04 0.57
CA THR A 289 2.65 -0.73 1.40
C THR A 289 3.84 -1.65 1.12
N ASP A 290 3.64 -2.97 1.20
CA ASP A 290 4.75 -3.93 1.06
C ASP A 290 5.31 -3.96 -0.36
N TYR A 291 4.46 -3.77 -1.37
CA TYR A 291 4.93 -3.63 -2.76
C TYR A 291 5.81 -2.39 -2.93
N ASN A 292 5.39 -1.23 -2.38
CA ASN A 292 6.21 -0.03 -2.46
C ASN A 292 7.51 -0.14 -1.64
N LEU A 293 7.49 -0.86 -0.51
CA LEU A 293 8.72 -1.17 0.24
C LEU A 293 9.67 -2.05 -0.58
N LEU A 294 9.17 -3.07 -1.29
CA LEU A 294 9.98 -3.86 -2.22
C LEU A 294 10.61 -2.95 -3.28
N LEU A 295 9.82 -2.09 -3.92
CA LEU A 295 10.32 -1.20 -4.98
C LEU A 295 11.48 -0.31 -4.51
N GLN A 296 11.49 0.12 -3.25
CA GLN A 296 12.59 0.91 -2.68
C GLN A 296 13.90 0.13 -2.47
N GLN A 297 13.81 -1.20 -2.43
CA GLN A 297 14.98 -2.08 -2.35
C GLN A 297 15.45 -2.54 -3.74
N ILE A 298 14.78 -2.09 -4.81
CA ILE A 298 15.23 -2.30 -6.18
C ILE A 298 16.13 -1.14 -6.59
N ILE A 299 17.33 -1.46 -7.07
CA ILE A 299 18.28 -0.52 -7.63
C ILE A 299 18.26 -0.68 -9.14
N ASN A 300 17.65 0.31 -9.79
CA ASN A 300 17.66 0.42 -11.25
C ASN A 300 19.05 0.78 -11.79
N TYR A 301 19.26 0.50 -13.07
CA TYR A 301 20.47 0.89 -13.79
C TYR A 301 20.13 1.56 -15.12
N SER A 302 20.98 2.48 -15.55
CA SER A 302 20.88 3.11 -16.86
C SER A 302 21.27 2.11 -17.96
N ILE A 303 20.42 1.96 -18.98
CA ILE A 303 20.67 1.00 -20.08
C ILE A 303 21.85 1.42 -20.95
N SER A 304 22.15 2.73 -21.05
CA SER A 304 23.19 3.23 -21.95
C SER A 304 24.61 3.09 -21.40
N ASN A 305 24.77 3.01 -20.07
CA ASN A 305 26.09 2.96 -19.45
C ASN A 305 26.19 2.01 -18.25
N TYR A 306 25.09 1.34 -17.87
CA TYR A 306 25.00 0.40 -16.75
C TYR A 306 25.43 1.00 -15.41
N GLU A 307 25.25 2.31 -15.23
CA GLU A 307 25.41 2.96 -13.93
C GLU A 307 24.19 2.67 -13.05
N LEU A 308 24.46 2.31 -11.80
CA LEU A 308 23.44 2.05 -10.79
C LEU A 308 22.89 3.38 -10.27
N ASN A 309 21.57 3.46 -10.16
CA ASN A 309 20.93 4.56 -9.47
C ASN A 309 21.30 4.56 -7.98
N ASN A 310 21.25 5.74 -7.35
CA ASN A 310 21.49 5.84 -5.93
C ASN A 310 20.48 5.03 -5.14
N LYS A 311 20.98 4.26 -4.16
CA LYS A 311 20.13 3.56 -3.21
C LYS A 311 19.28 4.57 -2.43
N HIS A 312 18.02 4.24 -2.20
CA HIS A 312 17.17 5.00 -1.30
C HIS A 312 17.77 5.04 0.11
N THR A 313 17.88 6.23 0.69
CA THR A 313 18.32 6.43 2.08
C THR A 313 17.15 6.59 3.04
N TYR A 314 15.95 6.82 2.51
CA TYR A 314 14.70 6.92 3.26
C TYR A 314 13.52 6.40 2.44
N SER A 315 12.42 6.08 3.12
CA SER A 315 11.17 5.67 2.48
C SER A 315 10.25 6.85 2.20
N ASN A 316 9.75 6.95 0.96
CA ASN A 316 8.78 7.97 0.56
C ASN A 316 7.35 7.62 0.98
N CYS A 317 7.12 7.51 2.29
CA CYS A 317 5.84 7.22 2.92
C CYS A 317 5.66 8.10 4.16
N ILE A 318 4.48 8.06 4.78
CA ILE A 318 4.22 8.80 6.03
C ILE A 318 5.13 8.28 7.14
N GLN A 319 5.86 9.16 7.82
CA GLN A 319 6.77 8.81 8.91
C GLN A 319 6.51 9.67 10.15
N ILE A 320 6.67 9.10 11.34
CA ILE A 320 6.49 9.81 12.61
C ILE A 320 7.81 9.81 13.37
N ILE A 321 8.37 11.00 13.59
CA ILE A 321 9.70 11.17 14.17
C ILE A 321 9.69 12.39 15.09
N ASP A 322 10.10 12.21 16.36
CA ASP A 322 10.24 13.27 17.36
C ASP A 322 8.99 14.18 17.47
N ASN A 323 7.80 13.60 17.59
CA ASN A 323 6.50 14.31 17.61
C ASN A 323 6.13 15.10 16.34
N HIS A 324 6.82 14.84 15.23
CA HIS A 324 6.47 15.41 13.94
C HIS A 324 6.01 14.31 12.98
N ILE A 325 5.01 14.61 12.17
CA ILE A 325 4.54 13.77 11.09
C ILE A 325 5.12 14.31 9.79
N TYR A 326 5.86 13.47 9.07
CA TYR A 326 6.46 13.76 7.78
C TYR A 326 5.62 13.05 6.72
N ILE A 327 5.02 13.82 5.81
CA ILE A 327 4.14 13.29 4.77
C ILE A 327 4.75 13.64 3.40
N PRO A 328 5.02 12.65 2.54
CA PRO A 328 5.43 12.91 1.16
C PRO A 328 4.45 13.85 0.45
N ASN A 329 4.95 14.78 -0.35
CA ASN A 329 4.11 15.66 -1.14
C ASN A 329 4.36 15.50 -2.65
N ILE A 330 3.49 16.15 -3.43
CA ILE A 330 3.52 16.11 -4.91
C ILE A 330 4.81 16.65 -5.54
N GLU A 331 5.64 17.38 -4.80
CA GLU A 331 6.92 17.93 -5.26
C GLU A 331 8.11 17.01 -4.93
N ASN A 332 7.85 15.75 -4.57
CA ASN A 332 8.86 14.79 -4.12
C ASN A 332 9.65 15.26 -2.87
N SER A 333 9.02 16.10 -2.04
CA SER A 333 9.54 16.50 -0.73
C SER A 333 8.61 16.01 0.39
N PHE A 334 8.81 16.52 1.62
CA PHE A 334 7.98 16.18 2.77
C PHE A 334 7.38 17.42 3.39
N SER A 335 6.09 17.30 3.70
CA SER A 335 5.33 18.24 4.48
C SER A 335 5.35 17.81 5.94
N ILE A 336 5.62 18.77 6.84
CA ILE A 336 5.82 18.51 8.26
C ILE A 336 4.63 19.05 9.06
N PHE A 337 4.09 18.21 9.94
CA PHE A 337 3.00 18.59 10.84
C PHE A 337 3.40 18.30 12.28
N ASN A 338 3.10 19.24 13.17
CA ASN A 338 3.31 19.05 14.61
C ASN A 338 2.10 18.31 15.19
N LEU A 339 2.39 17.37 16.09
CA LEU A 339 1.38 16.68 16.89
C LEU A 339 0.84 17.55 18.03
#